data_AF-A0A5N4EHM9-F1
#
_entry.id   AF-A0A5N4EHM9-F1
#
_cell.length_a   1.000
_cell.length_b   1.000
_cell.length_c   1.000
_cell.angle_alpha   90.00
_cell.angle_beta   90.00
_cell.angle_gamma   90.00
#
_symmetry.space_group_name_H-M   'P 1'
#
loop_
_entity.id
_entity.type
_entity.pdbx_description
1 polymer ?
#
loop_
_entity_poly.entity_id
_entity_poly.type
_entity_poly.pdbx_seq_one_letter_code
_entity_poly.pdbx_strand_id
1 'polypeptide(L)' 'MDRYEIDSLIGKGSFGQVVKAYDRVEQEWVAIKIIKNKKAFLNQAQIEVRLLELMNKHDTEMKYYIGKQTDRQSNVP' A
#
# COMPACT_ATOMS: atom_id res chain seq x y z
N MET A 1 -8.32 6.10 14.60
CA MET A 1 -7.64 5.03 13.83
C MET A 1 -8.69 4.09 13.23
N ASP A 2 -9.84 4.65 12.84
CA ASP A 2 -11.05 3.85 12.64
C ASP A 2 -11.44 3.72 11.16
N ARG A 3 -10.50 4.04 10.25
CA ARG A 3 -10.71 3.93 8.80
C ARG A 3 -10.68 2.48 8.32
N TYR A 4 -9.67 1.72 8.69
CA TYR A 4 -9.45 0.38 8.14
C TYR A 4 -9.87 -0.72 9.12
N GLU A 5 -10.61 -1.70 8.62
CA GLU A 5 -10.92 -2.95 9.30
C GLU A 5 -10.06 -4.08 8.75
N ILE A 6 -9.20 -4.68 9.56
CA ILE A 6 -8.35 -5.78 9.09
C ILE A 6 -9.16 -7.07 9.04
N ASP A 7 -9.24 -7.69 7.85
CA ASP A 7 -9.96 -8.94 7.61
C ASP A 7 -9.03 -10.15 7.72
N SER A 8 -8.04 -10.23 6.83
CA SER A 8 -7.19 -11.41 6.75
C SER A 8 -5.81 -11.11 6.18
N LEU A 9 -4.83 -11.94 6.54
CA LEU A 9 -3.51 -11.90 5.93
C LEU A 9 -3.56 -12.57 4.55
N ILE A 10 -3.19 -11.83 3.50
CA ILE A 10 -3.21 -12.32 2.11
C ILE A 10 -1.82 -12.48 1.49
N GLY A 11 -0.77 -11.95 2.13
CA GLY A 11 0.60 -12.10 1.64
C GLY A 11 1.67 -11.91 2.71
N LYS A 12 2.80 -12.60 2.55
CA LYS A 12 4.00 -12.49 3.38
C LYS A 12 5.25 -12.59 2.51
N GLY A 13 6.27 -11.80 2.81
CA GLY A 13 7.55 -11.88 2.10
C GLY A 13 8.68 -11.11 2.77
N SER A 14 9.79 -10.95 2.04
CA SER A 14 11.00 -10.28 2.53
C SER A 14 10.72 -8.86 3.03
N PHE A 15 9.83 -8.13 2.35
CA PHE A 15 9.47 -6.74 2.62
C PHE A 15 8.54 -6.54 3.83
N GLY A 16 7.76 -7.56 4.19
CA GLY A 16 6.73 -7.45 5.21
C GLY A 16 5.49 -8.29 4.89
N GLN A 17 4.32 -7.74 5.17
CA GLN A 17 3.04 -8.45 5.09
C GLN A 17 2.04 -7.64 4.27
N VAL A 18 1.10 -8.33 3.64
CA VAL A 18 -0.06 -7.71 2.99
C VAL A 18 -1.31 -8.29 3.62
N VAL A 19 -2.20 -7.42 4.10
CA VAL A 19 -3.49 -7.79 4.66
C VAL A 19 -4.61 -7.27 3.77
N LYS A 20 -5.68 -8.05 3.65
CA LYS A 20 -6.96 -7.57 3.14
C LYS A 20 -7.64 -6.79 4.27
N ALA A 21 -8.16 -5.62 3.93
CA ALA A 21 -8.86 -4.76 4.87
C ALA A 21 -10.04 -4.09 4.17
N TYR A 22 -11.06 -3.73 4.95
CA TYR A 22 -12.17 -2.91 4.48
C TYR A 22 -11.92 -1.44 4.84
N ASP A 23 -11.92 -0.55 3.85
CA ASP A 23 -11.90 0.90 4.07
C ASP A 23 -13.33 1.37 4.35
N ARG A 24 -13.61 1.75 5.60
CA ARG A 24 -14.95 2.21 6.00
C ARG A 24 -15.31 3.59 5.45
N VAL A 25 -14.33 4.39 5.01
CA VAL A 25 -14.56 5.72 4.46
C VAL A 25 -14.94 5.63 2.99
N GLU A 26 -14.15 4.91 2.19
CA GLU A 26 -14.40 4.74 0.74
C GLU A 26 -15.34 3.55 0.45
N GLN A 27 -15.70 2.78 1.47
CA GLN A 27 -16.58 1.62 1.42
C GLN A 27 -16.11 0.50 0.46
N GLU A 28 -14.80 0.32 0.33
CA GLU A 28 -14.18 -0.65 -0.57
C GLU A 28 -13.20 -1.61 0.12
N TRP A 29 -12.97 -2.76 -0.51
CA TRP A 29 -11.94 -3.70 -0.09
C TRP A 29 -10.57 -3.27 -0.62
N VAL A 30 -9.58 -3.20 0.26
CA VAL A 30 -8.22 -2.78 -0.06
C VAL A 30 -7.18 -3.79 0.40
N ALA A 31 -6.00 -3.73 -0.21
CA ALA A 31 -4.81 -4.44 0.23
C ALA A 31 -3.86 -3.47 0.93
N ILE A 32 -3.57 -3.70 2.22
CA ILE A 32 -2.66 -2.87 3.01
C ILE A 32 -1.31 -3.57 3.10
N LYS A 33 -0.27 -2.94 2.55
CA LYS A 33 1.12 -3.40 2.62
C LYS A 33 1.81 -2.85 3.87
N ILE A 34 2.10 -3.73 4.83
CA ILE A 34 2.79 -3.42 6.07
C ILE A 34 4.29 -3.69 5.89
N ILE A 35 5.10 -2.62 5.87
CA ILE A 35 6.55 -2.70 5.68
C ILE A 35 7.25 -2.94 7.02
N LYS A 36 8.27 -3.81 7.03
CA LYS A 36 9.10 -4.04 8.22
C LYS A 36 9.76 -2.72 8.68
N ASN A 37 9.75 -2.48 9.99
CA ASN A 37 10.38 -1.30 10.59
C ASN A 37 11.93 -1.44 10.62
N LYS A 38 12.54 -1.28 9.45
CA LYS A 38 14.00 -1.32 9.23
C LYS A 38 14.35 -0.33 8.12
N LYS A 39 15.36 0.51 8.36
CA LYS A 39 15.73 1.64 7.46
C LYS A 39 15.89 1.23 5.99
N ALA A 40 16.53 0.09 5.70
CA ALA A 40 16.69 -0.40 4.34
C ALA A 40 15.35 -0.66 3.63
N PHE A 41 14.39 -1.30 4.32
CA PHE A 41 13.07 -1.59 3.77
C PHE A 41 12.21 -0.34 3.62
N LEU A 42 12.33 0.63 4.55
CA LEU A 42 11.66 1.92 4.44
C LEU A 42 12.18 2.72 3.23
N ASN A 43 13.50 2.77 3.03
CA ASN A 43 14.10 3.44 1.87
C ASN A 43 13.62 2.80 0.55
N GLN A 44 13.58 1.46 0.48
CA GLN A 44 13.10 0.77 -0.71
C GLN A 44 11.61 1.01 -0.95
N ALA A 45 10.79 1.05 0.10
CA ALA A 45 9.37 1.39 0.00
C ALA A 45 9.18 2.82 -0.52
N GLN A 46 10.01 3.78 -0.13
CA GLN A 46 9.95 5.15 -0.68
C GLN A 46 10.21 5.18 -2.19
N ILE A 47 11.14 4.36 -2.69
CA ILE A 47 11.39 4.23 -4.13
C ILE A 47 10.17 3.63 -4.82
N GLU A 48 9.57 2.58 -4.25
CA GLU A 48 8.38 1.93 -4.78
C GLU A 48 7.21 2.92 -4.90
N VAL A 49 6.93 3.69 -3.84
CA VAL A 49 5.87 4.73 -3.87
C VAL A 49 6.14 5.74 -4.98
N ARG A 50 7.37 6.26 -5.08
CA ARG A 50 7.72 7.26 -6.10
C ARG A 50 7.56 6.73 -7.53
N LEU A 51 7.93 5.46 -7.76
CA LEU A 51 7.77 4.83 -9.07
C LEU A 51 6.28 4.61 -9.38
N LEU A 52 5.49 4.14 -8.42
CA LEU A 52 4.06 3.96 -8.59
C LEU A 52 3.33 5.28 -8.85
N GLU A 53 3.67 6.36 -8.16
CA GLU A 53 3.12 7.70 -8.41
C GLU A 53 3.44 8.20 -9.82
N LEU A 54 4.69 8.04 -10.25
CA LEU A 54 5.12 8.41 -11.60
C LEU A 54 4.34 7.61 -12.65
N MET A 55 4.24 6.30 -12.47
CA MET A 55 3.56 5.40 -13.37
C MET A 55 2.05 5.69 -13.46
N ASN A 56 1.37 5.85 -12.31
CA ASN A 56 -0.05 6.19 -12.27
C ASN A 56 -0.36 7.57 -12.86
N LYS A 57 0.58 8.52 -12.81
CA LYS A 57 0.43 9.81 -13.49
C LYS A 57 0.38 9.67 -15.02
N HIS A 58 1.07 8.66 -15.57
CA HIS A 58 1.09 8.37 -17.00
C HIS A 58 0.05 7.33 -17.43
N ASP A 59 -0.53 6.58 -16.48
CA ASP A 59 -1.60 5.60 -16.71
C ASP A 59 -2.96 6.09 -16.18
N THR A 60 -3.45 7.21 -16.70
CA THR A 60 -4.73 7.80 -16.27
C THR A 60 -5.95 6.93 -16.61
N GLU A 61 -5.79 5.96 -17.50
CA GLU A 61 -6.86 5.07 -17.98
C GLU A 61 -6.77 3.66 -17.38
N MET A 62 -5.85 3.40 -16.45
CA MET A 62 -5.60 2.08 -15.84
C MET A 62 -5.38 0.95 -16.88
N LYS A 63 -4.75 1.28 -18.01
CA LYS A 63 -4.57 0.38 -19.15
C LYS A 63 -3.35 -0.53 -19.02
N TYR A 64 -2.42 -0.21 -18.12
CA TYR A 64 -1.13 -0.90 -18.04
C TYR A 64 -1.04 -1.90 -16.87
N TYR A 65 -2.17 -2.25 -16.24
CA TYR A 65 -2.26 -3.21 -15.13
C TYR A 65 -1.39 -2.82 -13.92
N ILE A 66 -1.22 -1.51 -13.71
CA ILE A 66 -0.41 -0.96 -12.63
C ILE A 66 -1.30 -0.80 -11.39
N GLY A 67 -0.85 -1.34 -10.26
CA GLY A 67 -1.55 -1.15 -9.00
C GLY A 67 -1.55 0.32 -8.58
N LYS A 68 -2.71 0.85 -8.19
CA LYS A 68 -2.83 2.20 -7.64
C LYS A 68 -2.66 2.18 -6.13
N GLN A 69 -1.81 3.06 -5.62
CA GLN A 69 -1.75 3.33 -4.18
C GLN A 69 -2.79 4.41 -3.83
N THR A 70 -3.71 4.11 -2.92
CA THR A 70 -4.84 4.98 -2.55
C THR A 70 -4.63 5.72 -1.23
N ASP A 71 -3.82 5.18 -0.31
CA ASP A 71 -3.48 5.85 0.94
C ASP A 71 -2.04 5.51 1.40
N ARG A 72 -1.44 6.40 2.20
CA ARG A 72 -0.14 6.22 2.83
C ARG A 72 -0.23 6.67 4.29
N GLN A 73 -0.29 5.70 5.20
CA GLN A 73 -0.08 5.96 6.64
C GLN A 73 1.35 5.63 7.04
N SER A 74 2.08 6.64 7.49
CA SER A 74 3.39 6.48 8.10
C SER A 74 3.25 6.61 9.61
N ASN A 75 3.32 5.50 10.34
CA ASN A 75 3.60 5.54 11.78
C ASN A 75 5.12 5.69 11.94
N VAL A 76 5.60 6.93 11.86
CA VAL A 76 6.92 7.30 12.36
C VAL A 76 6.68 7.92 13.75
N PRO A 77 7.18 7.31 14.83
CA PRO A 77 7.23 7.98 16.13
C PRO A 77 8.02 9.28 16.08
#